data_AF-A0A804N931-F1
#
_entry.id   AF-A0A804N931-F1
#
_cell.length_a   1.000
_cell.length_b   1.000
_cell.length_c   1.000
_cell.angle_alpha   90.00
_cell.angle_beta   90.00
_cell.angle_gamma   90.00
#
_symmetry.space_group_name_H-M   'P 1'
#
loop_
_entity.id
_entity.type
_entity.pdbx_description
1 polymer ?
#
loop_
_entity_poly.entity_id
_entity_poly.type
_entity_poly.pdbx_seq_one_letter_code
_entity_poly.pdbx_strand_id
1 'polypeptide(L)'
;MPSSQGEPVPPWLKSLPLAPEFRPTAAEFADPIAYLLKVEPVAAPFGICKIVPPLPPPPKRTTLGNLSRSFAALHPDDPTPTFPTRHQQLGLCPRRPRPALKHVWLSSHRYTLPKFEAKAGASRKALLARLNVPASRQLSPLDVEALFWRSSADRPVVVEYASDMPGSGF
;
A
#
# COMPACT_ATOMS: atom_id res chain seq x y z
N MET A 1 -14.05 -21.03 27.39
CA MET A 1 -12.99 -20.54 26.50
C MET A 1 -13.12 -19.03 26.43
N PRO A 2 -12.18 -18.21 26.94
CA PRO A 2 -12.28 -16.78 26.74
C PRO A 2 -12.10 -16.52 25.23
N SER A 3 -13.16 -16.02 24.60
CA SER A 3 -13.15 -15.48 23.26
C SER A 3 -11.99 -14.49 23.19
N SER A 4 -10.98 -14.76 22.35
CA SER A 4 -9.90 -13.79 22.11
C SER A 4 -10.53 -12.58 21.41
N GLN A 5 -11.16 -11.69 22.16
CA GLN A 5 -11.52 -10.38 21.69
C GLN A 5 -10.23 -9.77 21.15
N GLY A 6 -10.23 -9.51 19.84
CA GLY A 6 -9.02 -9.14 19.13
C GLY A 6 -8.25 -8.10 19.91
N GLU A 7 -6.99 -8.41 20.20
CA GLU A 7 -6.09 -7.54 20.95
C GLU A 7 -6.26 -6.08 20.49
N PRO A 8 -6.51 -5.15 21.42
CA PRO A 8 -6.82 -3.78 21.07
C PRO A 8 -5.67 -3.17 20.25
N VAL A 9 -6.00 -2.24 19.35
CA VAL A 9 -5.00 -1.43 18.64
C VAL A 9 -3.97 -0.91 19.66
N PRO A 10 -2.66 -1.15 19.43
CA PRO A 10 -1.63 -0.73 20.37
C PRO A 10 -1.69 0.78 20.67
N PRO A 11 -1.47 1.22 21.91
CA PRO A 11 -1.54 2.65 22.26
C PRO A 11 -0.62 3.52 21.41
N TRP A 12 0.61 3.05 21.12
CA TRP A 12 1.58 3.76 20.30
C TRP A 12 1.04 4.03 18.89
N LEU A 13 0.31 3.07 18.31
CA LEU A 13 -0.26 3.18 16.97
C LEU A 13 -1.41 4.19 16.94
N LYS A 14 -2.21 4.26 18.01
CA LYS A 14 -3.26 5.29 18.18
C LYS A 14 -2.68 6.70 18.34
N SER A 15 -1.50 6.81 18.94
CA SER A 15 -0.83 8.10 19.20
C SER A 15 0.16 8.51 18.12
N LEU A 16 0.33 7.73 17.04
CA LEU A 16 1.20 8.13 15.94
C LEU A 16 0.66 9.41 15.29
N PRO A 17 1.48 10.46 15.16
CA PRO A 17 1.07 11.65 14.43
C PRO A 17 0.90 11.33 12.95
N LEU A 18 -0.17 11.84 12.34
CA LEU A 18 -0.36 11.78 10.89
C LEU A 18 0.60 12.77 10.21
N ALA A 19 1.04 12.41 9.01
CA ALA A 19 1.77 13.33 8.14
C ALA A 19 0.89 14.54 7.78
N PRO A 20 1.46 15.76 7.67
CA PRO A 20 0.69 16.95 7.31
C PRO A 20 0.08 16.79 5.92
N GLU A 21 -1.17 17.28 5.78
CA GLU A 21 -1.90 17.30 4.53
C GLU A 21 -2.04 18.75 4.02
N PHE A 22 -1.60 18.98 2.79
CA PHE A 22 -1.63 20.27 2.12
C PHE A 22 -2.59 20.24 0.92
N ARG A 23 -3.35 21.32 0.74
CA ARG A 23 -4.40 21.46 -0.28
C ARG A 23 -4.21 22.77 -1.05
N PRO A 24 -3.38 22.79 -2.10
CA PRO A 24 -3.17 23.99 -2.89
C PRO A 24 -4.47 24.44 -3.56
N THR A 25 -4.64 25.74 -3.71
CA THR A 25 -5.62 26.32 -4.64
C THR A 25 -5.24 26.01 -6.09
N ALA A 26 -6.17 26.21 -7.04
CA ALA A 26 -5.87 26.00 -8.45
C ALA A 26 -4.70 26.86 -8.96
N ALA A 27 -4.57 28.10 -8.46
CA ALA A 27 -3.46 28.99 -8.80
C ALA A 27 -2.13 28.51 -8.23
N GLU A 28 -2.11 28.05 -6.98
CA GLU A 28 -0.90 27.47 -6.38
C GLU A 28 -0.49 26.16 -7.05
N PHE A 29 -1.46 25.33 -7.44
CA PHE A 29 -1.20 24.05 -8.10
C PHE A 29 -0.70 24.23 -9.55
N ALA A 30 -0.92 25.39 -10.15
CA ALA A 30 -0.39 25.70 -11.48
C ALA A 30 1.15 25.79 -11.50
N ASP A 31 1.78 26.12 -10.36
CA ASP A 31 3.23 26.05 -10.16
C ASP A 31 3.56 25.08 -9.01
N PRO A 32 3.62 23.77 -9.28
CA PRO A 32 3.81 22.77 -8.23
C PRO A 32 5.17 22.89 -7.54
N ILE A 33 6.21 23.38 -8.23
CA ILE A 33 7.54 23.56 -7.62
C ILE A 33 7.50 24.73 -6.63
N ALA A 34 6.91 25.87 -7.02
CA ALA A 34 6.72 26.98 -6.08
C ALA A 34 5.88 26.57 -4.87
N TYR A 35 4.84 25.73 -5.06
CA TYR A 35 4.05 25.22 -3.96
C TYR A 35 4.83 24.28 -3.03
N LEU A 36 5.64 23.37 -3.58
CA LEU A 36 6.52 22.50 -2.79
C LEU A 36 7.46 23.32 -1.91
N LEU A 37 8.14 24.33 -2.49
CA LEU A 37 9.02 25.24 -1.75
C LEU A 37 8.27 26.06 -0.69
N LYS A 38 7.01 26.43 -0.96
CA LYS A 38 6.16 27.13 0.01
C LYS A 38 5.84 26.28 1.25
N VAL A 39 5.55 24.98 1.07
CA VAL A 39 5.13 24.11 2.18
C VAL A 39 6.32 23.40 2.86
N GLU A 40 7.48 23.35 2.21
CA GLU A 40 8.69 22.69 2.71
C GLU A 40 9.04 23.07 4.16
N PRO A 41 9.08 24.36 4.58
CA PRO A 41 9.44 24.72 5.96
C PRO A 41 8.54 24.07 7.03
N VAL A 42 7.26 23.82 6.69
CA VAL A 42 6.29 23.18 7.59
C VAL A 42 6.36 21.66 7.48
N ALA A 43 6.61 21.12 6.29
CA ALA A 43 6.63 19.69 6.01
C ALA A 43 7.94 19.00 6.43
N ALA A 44 9.07 19.71 6.35
CA ALA A 44 10.41 19.15 6.55
C ALA A 44 10.60 18.41 7.89
N PRO A 45 10.10 18.89 9.05
CA PRO A 45 10.24 18.17 10.31
C PRO A 45 9.55 16.79 10.34
N PHE A 46 8.58 16.55 9.46
CA PHE A 46 7.82 15.28 9.41
C PHE A 46 8.48 14.24 8.49
N GLY A 47 9.36 14.64 7.57
CA GLY A 47 10.00 13.77 6.58
C GLY A 47 9.09 13.23 5.45
N ILE A 48 7.77 13.31 5.62
CA ILE A 48 6.76 12.98 4.61
C ILE A 48 5.55 13.90 4.77
N CYS A 49 4.91 14.26 3.67
CA CYS A 49 3.63 14.96 3.65
C CYS A 49 2.73 14.41 2.55
N LYS A 50 1.46 14.81 2.58
CA LYS A 50 0.48 14.52 1.53
C LYS A 50 0.03 15.83 0.90
N ILE A 51 0.14 15.94 -0.42
CA ILE A 51 -0.44 17.05 -1.19
C ILE A 51 -1.64 16.52 -1.96
N VAL A 52 -2.81 17.13 -1.76
CA VAL A 52 -4.04 16.76 -2.46
C VAL A 52 -4.33 17.80 -3.54
N PRO A 53 -4.23 17.46 -4.84
CA PRO A 53 -4.53 18.39 -5.92
C PRO A 53 -5.95 18.99 -5.84
N PRO A 54 -6.17 20.24 -6.27
CA PRO A 54 -7.49 20.88 -6.34
C PRO A 54 -8.28 20.45 -7.59
N LEU A 55 -8.10 19.21 -8.03
CA LEU A 55 -8.76 18.64 -9.20
C LEU A 55 -9.73 17.54 -8.75
N PRO A 56 -10.88 17.37 -9.44
CA PRO A 56 -11.78 16.27 -9.14
C PRO A 56 -11.05 14.93 -9.34
N PRO A 57 -11.26 13.94 -8.44
CA PRO A 57 -10.70 12.61 -8.63
C PRO A 57 -11.16 12.01 -9.97
N PRO A 58 -10.26 11.41 -10.75
CA PRO A 58 -10.64 10.76 -12.00
C PRO A 58 -11.56 9.56 -11.72
N PRO A 59 -12.55 9.28 -12.59
CA PRO A 59 -13.44 8.14 -12.40
C PRO A 59 -12.65 6.82 -12.38
N LYS A 60 -12.94 5.96 -11.40
CA LYS A 60 -12.28 4.64 -11.24
C LYS A 60 -12.23 3.85 -12.55
N ARG A 61 -13.35 3.81 -13.30
CA ARG A 61 -13.44 3.10 -14.59
C ARG A 61 -12.41 3.61 -15.60
N THR A 62 -12.26 4.93 -15.72
CA THR A 62 -11.31 5.56 -16.63
C THR A 62 -9.88 5.23 -16.21
N THR A 63 -9.56 5.38 -14.91
CA THR A 63 -8.23 5.04 -14.38
C THR A 63 -7.86 3.58 -14.62
N LEU A 64 -8.78 2.65 -14.36
CA LEU A 64 -8.54 1.23 -14.62
C LEU A 64 -8.37 0.94 -16.12
N GLY A 65 -9.16 1.57 -16.99
CA GLY A 65 -9.00 1.46 -18.44
C GLY A 65 -7.65 1.98 -18.94
N ASN A 66 -7.18 3.11 -18.40
CA ASN A 66 -5.87 3.69 -18.71
C ASN A 66 -4.73 2.76 -18.27
N LEU A 67 -4.83 2.18 -17.07
CA LEU A 67 -3.87 1.19 -16.57
C LEU A 67 -3.84 -0.06 -17.45
N SER A 68 -5.01 -0.60 -17.82
CA SER A 68 -5.06 -1.76 -18.71
C SER A 68 -4.38 -1.48 -20.06
N ARG A 69 -4.63 -0.32 -20.68
CA ARG A 69 -3.95 0.07 -21.92
C ARG A 69 -2.44 0.21 -21.73
N SER A 70 -2.03 0.86 -20.64
CA SER A 70 -0.62 1.01 -20.29
C SER A 70 0.07 -0.35 -20.15
N PHE A 71 -0.54 -1.32 -19.46
CA PHE A 71 0.04 -2.64 -19.25
C PHE A 71 0.06 -3.51 -20.51
N ALA A 72 -0.94 -3.39 -21.38
CA ALA A 72 -0.93 -4.06 -22.68
C ALA A 72 0.17 -3.49 -23.59
N ALA A 73 0.41 -2.17 -23.54
CA ALA A 73 1.46 -1.52 -24.33
C ALA A 73 2.88 -1.95 -23.95
N LEU A 74 3.07 -2.60 -22.79
CA LEU A 74 4.37 -3.15 -22.38
C LEU A 74 4.75 -4.42 -23.15
N HIS A 75 3.79 -5.11 -23.76
CA HIS A 75 3.98 -6.38 -24.46
C HIS A 75 3.24 -6.34 -25.80
N PRO A 76 3.84 -5.74 -26.85
CA PRO A 76 3.20 -5.66 -28.17
C PRO A 76 2.77 -7.03 -28.74
N ASP A 77 3.50 -8.09 -28.38
CA ASP A 77 3.23 -9.47 -28.82
C ASP A 77 2.15 -10.19 -27.99
N ASP A 78 1.82 -9.68 -26.79
CA ASP A 78 0.78 -10.23 -25.90
C ASP A 78 -0.14 -9.10 -25.43
N PRO A 79 -1.34 -8.96 -26.02
CA PRO A 79 -2.27 -7.88 -25.65
C PRO A 79 -2.85 -8.03 -24.24
N THR A 80 -2.50 -9.09 -23.50
CA THR A 80 -2.93 -9.28 -22.12
C THR A 80 -2.34 -8.17 -21.22
N PRO A 81 -3.18 -7.36 -20.55
CA PRO A 81 -2.70 -6.23 -19.74
C PRO A 81 -2.12 -6.73 -18.41
N THR A 82 -0.88 -7.21 -18.46
CA THR A 82 -0.18 -7.78 -17.31
C THR A 82 0.89 -6.86 -16.76
N PHE A 83 1.11 -6.91 -15.44
CA PHE A 83 2.14 -6.17 -14.73
C PHE A 83 3.01 -7.11 -13.88
N PRO A 84 4.34 -6.92 -13.80
CA PRO A 84 5.15 -7.58 -12.79
C PRO A 84 4.80 -7.12 -11.37
N THR A 85 5.22 -7.92 -10.40
CA THR A 85 5.13 -7.61 -8.97
C THR A 85 6.48 -7.79 -8.32
N ARG A 86 6.65 -7.23 -7.13
CA ARG A 86 7.83 -7.39 -6.29
C ARG A 86 7.43 -8.05 -4.99
N HIS A 87 8.38 -8.78 -4.43
CA HIS A 87 8.29 -9.36 -3.10
C HIS A 87 9.26 -8.65 -2.16
N GLN A 88 8.82 -8.45 -0.92
CA GLN A 88 9.64 -7.93 0.15
C GLN A 88 9.38 -8.73 1.42
N GLN A 89 10.45 -9.19 2.06
CA GLN A 89 10.38 -9.83 3.36
C GLN A 89 10.42 -8.74 4.45
N LEU A 90 9.41 -8.71 5.31
CA LEU A 90 9.26 -7.78 6.44
C LEU A 90 9.25 -8.54 7.76
N GLY A 91 9.44 -7.82 8.86
CA GLY A 91 9.40 -8.35 10.23
C GLY A 91 10.75 -8.80 10.76
N LEU A 92 10.78 -9.07 12.07
CA LEU A 92 11.97 -9.50 12.79
C LEU A 92 11.98 -11.03 12.85
N CYS A 93 13.16 -11.62 12.71
CA CYS A 93 13.35 -13.04 13.00
C CYS A 93 13.89 -13.12 14.43
N PRO A 94 13.14 -13.60 15.43
CA PRO A 94 13.61 -13.62 16.83
C PRO A 94 14.94 -14.37 16.99
N ARG A 95 15.19 -15.35 16.11
CA ARG A 95 16.42 -16.16 16.07
C ARG A 95 17.58 -15.57 15.27
N ARG A 96 17.37 -14.43 14.57
CA ARG A 96 18.43 -13.75 13.81
C ARG A 96 18.48 -12.28 14.23
N PRO A 97 19.50 -11.85 15.00
CA PRO A 97 19.55 -10.48 15.55
C PRO A 97 19.72 -9.40 14.47
N ARG A 98 20.23 -9.78 13.28
CA ARG A 98 20.24 -8.88 12.13
C ARG A 98 18.86 -8.94 11.47
N PRO A 99 18.20 -7.78 11.23
CA PRO A 99 17.12 -7.77 10.26
C PRO A 99 17.71 -8.36 8.99
N ALA A 100 17.19 -9.52 8.57
CA ALA A 100 17.46 -9.99 7.24
C ALA A 100 16.71 -9.04 6.32
N LEU A 101 17.27 -7.86 6.06
CA LEU A 101 16.82 -6.97 5.00
C LEU A 101 17.16 -7.70 3.69
N LYS A 102 16.39 -8.73 3.38
CA LYS A 102 16.49 -9.36 2.06
C LYS A 102 16.01 -8.31 1.07
N HIS A 103 16.88 -8.04 0.10
CA HIS A 103 16.62 -7.11 -1.01
C HIS A 103 15.25 -7.39 -1.60
N VAL A 104 14.49 -6.34 -1.92
CA VAL A 104 13.28 -6.44 -2.73
C VAL A 104 13.61 -7.21 -4.02
N TRP A 105 12.83 -8.23 -4.37
CA TRP A 105 13.05 -9.01 -5.59
C TRP A 105 11.83 -9.00 -6.50
N LEU A 106 12.09 -9.14 -7.81
CA LEU A 106 11.03 -9.23 -8.81
C LEU A 106 10.40 -10.63 -8.74
N SER A 107 9.08 -10.70 -8.76
CA SER A 107 8.35 -11.95 -8.91
C SER A 107 8.53 -12.51 -10.32
N SER A 108 8.61 -13.84 -10.45
CA SER A 108 8.53 -14.50 -11.76
C SER A 108 7.15 -14.42 -12.40
N HIS A 109 6.14 -14.00 -11.62
CA HIS A 109 4.75 -13.94 -12.07
C HIS A 109 4.37 -12.54 -12.53
N ARG A 110 3.59 -12.51 -13.61
CA ARG A 110 2.86 -11.34 -14.08
C ARG A 110 1.37 -11.52 -13.81
N TYR A 111 0.69 -10.44 -13.46
CA TYR A 111 -0.74 -10.49 -13.15
C TYR A 111 -1.51 -9.52 -14.02
N THR A 112 -2.73 -9.92 -14.40
CA THR A 112 -3.77 -8.94 -14.72
C THR A 112 -4.34 -8.40 -13.41
N LEU A 113 -4.96 -7.21 -13.46
CA LEU A 113 -5.53 -6.60 -12.27
C LEU A 113 -6.54 -7.51 -11.55
N PRO A 114 -7.52 -8.16 -12.23
CA PRO A 114 -8.45 -9.07 -11.55
C PRO A 114 -7.76 -10.27 -10.89
N LYS A 115 -6.71 -10.84 -11.52
CA LYS A 115 -5.95 -11.95 -10.92
C LYS A 115 -5.21 -11.50 -9.67
N PHE A 116 -4.62 -10.30 -9.68
CA PHE A 116 -3.92 -9.76 -8.53
C PHE A 116 -4.88 -9.41 -7.39
N GLU A 117 -6.04 -8.82 -7.69
CA GLU A 117 -7.10 -8.55 -6.71
C GLU A 117 -7.61 -9.83 -6.04
N ALA A 118 -7.85 -10.89 -6.82
CA ALA A 118 -8.27 -12.19 -6.30
C ALA A 118 -7.22 -12.80 -5.36
N LYS A 119 -5.93 -12.72 -5.75
CA LYS A 119 -4.81 -13.14 -4.91
C LYS A 119 -4.71 -12.34 -3.62
N ALA A 120 -4.84 -11.01 -3.68
CA ALA A 120 -4.85 -10.15 -2.50
C ALA A 120 -6.02 -10.50 -1.57
N GLY A 121 -7.21 -10.75 -2.12
CA GLY A 121 -8.38 -11.22 -1.38
C GLY A 121 -8.17 -12.56 -0.68
N ALA A 122 -7.56 -13.53 -1.37
CA ALA A 122 -7.21 -14.83 -0.80
C ALA A 122 -6.17 -14.70 0.34
N SER A 123 -5.11 -13.90 0.12
CA SER A 123 -4.10 -13.59 1.14
C SER A 123 -4.71 -12.93 2.37
N ARG A 124 -5.62 -11.96 2.17
CA ARG A 124 -6.39 -11.33 3.26
C ARG A 124 -7.18 -12.35 4.05
N LYS A 125 -7.94 -13.23 3.38
CA LYS A 125 -8.73 -14.28 4.03
C LYS A 125 -7.85 -15.21 4.88
N ALA A 126 -6.72 -15.66 4.33
CA ALA A 126 -5.78 -16.51 5.05
C ALA A 126 -5.17 -15.81 6.27
N LEU A 127 -4.81 -14.53 6.14
CA LEU A 127 -4.28 -13.73 7.24
C LEU A 127 -5.29 -13.57 8.39
N LEU A 128 -6.54 -13.22 8.06
CA LEU A 128 -7.59 -13.06 9.07
C LEU A 128 -7.88 -14.36 9.82
N ALA A 129 -7.96 -15.48 9.10
CA ALA A 129 -8.13 -16.80 9.71
C ALA A 129 -6.96 -17.13 10.67
N ARG A 130 -5.72 -16.87 10.25
CA ARG A 130 -4.53 -17.08 11.09
C ARG A 130 -4.55 -16.23 12.38
N LEU A 131 -5.06 -15.01 12.30
CA LEU A 131 -5.14 -14.08 13.43
C LEU A 131 -6.42 -14.22 14.25
N ASN A 132 -7.23 -15.27 14.01
CA ASN A 132 -8.53 -15.50 14.64
C ASN A 132 -9.48 -14.30 14.53
N VAL A 133 -9.44 -13.61 13.39
CA VAL A 133 -10.34 -12.50 13.08
C VAL A 133 -11.45 -12.98 12.17
N PRO A 134 -12.74 -12.85 12.56
CA PRO A 134 -13.85 -13.22 11.70
C PRO A 134 -13.82 -12.45 10.37
N ALA A 135 -14.04 -13.16 9.25
CA ALA A 135 -14.06 -12.52 7.93
C ALA A 135 -15.22 -11.51 7.76
N SER A 136 -16.27 -11.63 8.59
CA SER A 136 -17.39 -10.70 8.66
C SER A 136 -17.08 -9.43 9.47
N ARG A 137 -15.97 -9.38 10.20
CA ARG A 137 -15.61 -8.22 11.01
C ARG A 137 -15.32 -7.03 10.10
N GLN A 138 -16.03 -5.92 10.32
CA GLN A 138 -15.68 -4.64 9.72
C GLN A 138 -14.38 -4.14 10.36
N LEU A 139 -13.38 -3.84 9.53
CA LEU A 139 -12.07 -3.38 9.97
C LEU A 139 -11.91 -1.91 9.57
N SER A 140 -11.61 -1.05 10.53
CA SER A 140 -11.15 0.31 10.25
C SER A 140 -9.72 0.28 9.67
N PRO A 141 -9.23 1.36 9.03
CA PRO A 141 -7.83 1.44 8.60
C PRO A 141 -6.84 1.13 9.73
N LEU A 142 -7.11 1.65 10.93
CA LEU A 142 -6.29 1.43 12.12
C LEU A 142 -6.30 -0.04 12.59
N ASP A 143 -7.45 -0.74 12.47
CA ASP A 143 -7.51 -2.19 12.72
C ASP A 143 -6.64 -2.96 11.72
N VAL A 144 -6.66 -2.57 10.45
CA VAL A 144 -5.86 -3.21 9.40
C VAL A 144 -4.36 -3.02 9.69
N GLU A 145 -3.93 -1.83 10.09
CA GLU A 145 -2.55 -1.56 10.49
C GLU A 145 -2.15 -2.37 11.73
N ALA A 146 -3.00 -2.42 12.75
CA ALA A 146 -2.74 -3.24 13.94
C ALA A 146 -2.60 -4.73 13.59
N LEU A 147 -3.45 -5.24 12.70
CA LEU A 147 -3.35 -6.62 12.22
C LEU A 147 -2.07 -6.87 11.44
N PHE A 148 -1.64 -5.91 10.61
CA PHE A 148 -0.36 -6.01 9.90
C PHE A 148 0.81 -6.12 10.88
N TRP A 149 0.91 -5.23 11.87
CA TRP A 149 2.01 -5.27 12.85
C TRP A 149 2.01 -6.55 13.69
N ARG A 150 0.83 -7.01 14.14
CA ARG A 150 0.68 -8.29 14.83
C ARG A 150 1.09 -9.47 13.94
N SER A 151 0.81 -9.38 12.65
CA SER A 151 1.12 -10.44 11.68
C SER A 151 2.61 -10.70 11.50
N SER A 152 3.44 -9.68 11.73
CA SER A 152 4.89 -9.65 11.51
C SER A 152 5.73 -9.62 12.79
N ALA A 153 5.07 -9.60 13.97
CA ALA A 153 5.75 -9.48 15.26
C ALA A 153 6.47 -10.76 15.68
N ASP A 154 5.88 -11.93 15.39
CA ASP A 154 6.40 -13.25 15.79
C ASP A 154 7.24 -13.92 14.70
N ARG A 155 7.01 -13.56 13.44
CA ARG A 155 7.62 -14.19 12.27
C ARG A 155 7.81 -13.19 11.14
N PRO A 156 8.82 -13.38 10.28
CA PRO A 156 8.89 -12.64 9.03
C PRO A 156 7.68 -12.94 8.12
N VAL A 157 7.17 -11.91 7.45
CA VAL A 157 6.13 -12.01 6.43
C VAL A 157 6.69 -11.61 5.07
N VAL A 158 6.17 -12.19 3.99
CA VAL A 158 6.49 -11.74 2.63
C VAL A 158 5.29 -10.99 2.08
N VAL A 159 5.51 -9.73 1.72
CA VAL A 159 4.51 -8.90 1.06
C VAL A 159 4.78 -8.92 -0.44
N GLU A 160 3.72 -9.05 -1.23
CA GLU A 160 3.76 -8.96 -2.70
C GLU A 160 2.99 -7.72 -3.12
N TYR A 161 3.62 -6.83 -3.88
CA TYR A 161 3.04 -5.56 -4.31
C TYR A 161 3.51 -5.19 -5.73
N ALA A 162 2.73 -4.36 -6.41
CA ALA A 162 3.13 -3.76 -7.67
C ALA A 162 3.47 -2.28 -7.41
N SER A 163 4.75 -1.92 -7.55
CA SER A 163 5.26 -0.54 -7.52
C SER A 163 5.96 -0.23 -8.84
N ASP A 164 6.23 1.04 -9.13
CA ASP A 164 7.14 1.44 -10.22
C ASP A 164 6.78 0.81 -11.57
N MET A 165 5.48 0.70 -11.83
CA MET A 165 4.97 0.11 -13.05
C MET A 165 5.04 1.14 -14.18
N PRO A 166 5.66 0.81 -15.33
CA PRO A 166 5.64 1.71 -16.46
C PRO A 166 4.19 1.92 -16.95
N GLY A 167 3.86 3.17 -17.26
CA GLY A 167 2.52 3.59 -17.67
C GLY A 167 1.83 4.52 -16.68
N SER A 168 0.58 4.88 -16.99
CA SER A 168 -0.21 5.80 -16.18
C SER A 168 -1.69 5.38 -16.14
N GLY A 169 -2.31 5.59 -14.98
CA GLY A 169 -3.76 5.56 -14.82
C GLY A 169 -4.43 6.91 -15.09
N PHE A 170 -3.64 7.96 -15.34
CA PHE A 170 -4.07 9.35 -15.44
C PHE A 170 -3.55 9.97 -16.73
#